data_AF-A0A0E0HRC1-F1
#
_entry.id   AF-A0A0E0HRC1-F1
#
_cell.length_a   1.000
_cell.length_b   1.000
_cell.length_c   1.000
_cell.angle_alpha   90.00
_cell.angle_beta   90.00
_cell.angle_gamma   90.00
#
_symmetry.space_group_name_H-M   'P 1'
#
loop_
_entity.id
_entity.type
_entity.pdbx_description
1 polymer ?
#
loop_
_entity_poly.entity_id
_entity_poly.type
_entity_poly.pdbx_seq_one_letter_code
_entity_poly.pdbx_strand_id
1 'polypeptide(L)'
;MKDLIFLDIALDSTFRTAVERSYEELNNVEPEKIMYFISLVLENLALSTDDNEDILYCLKGWNQALEMAKQKNNQWALYAKAFLDRTRLALASKGEQYYNLMQPSAEYLGSLLNIDQWAVNIFTEEIIRGGSAATLSALLNRIDPVLRNVAQLGSWQVISPVEVSGYIVVVDELLAVQNKSYDKPTILVAKSVKGEEEIPDGVVGVITPDMPDVLSHVSVRARNCKVLFATCFDPNTLSELQGHDGKVFSFKPTSADITYREIPESELQSGSLNAEAGQAVPSVSLVKKKFLGKYAISAEEFSEEMVGAKSRNVAYLKGKVPSWVGVPTSVAIPFGTFEKVLSDEINKEVAQTIQMLKGKLAQDDFSALGEIRKTVLNLTAPTQLIKELKEKMLGSGMPWPGDEGDQRWEQAWMAIKKVWASKWNERAYFSTRKVKLDHDYLSMAVLVQEIVNADYAFVIHTTNPSSGDSSEIYAEVVKGLGETLVGAYPGRAMSFVCKKNDLDSPKVLGFPSKPIGLFIKRSIIFRSDSNGEDLEGYAGAGLYDSVPMDEEDEVILDYTTDPLITDQGFQKSILSSIARAGHAIEELYGSPQDVEGAVKEGKLFVVQTRPQM
;
A
#
# COMPACT_ATOMS: atom_id res chain seq x y z
N MET A 1 0.76 29.00 36.18
CA MET A 1 0.81 27.73 35.42
C MET A 1 -0.33 26.81 35.82
N LYS A 2 -0.46 26.41 37.10
CA LYS A 2 -1.59 25.60 37.61
C LYS A 2 -2.98 26.15 37.24
N ASP A 3 -3.23 27.44 37.48
CA ASP A 3 -4.54 28.05 37.16
C ASP A 3 -4.84 28.10 35.66
N LEU A 4 -3.80 28.19 34.83
CA LEU A 4 -3.94 28.15 33.37
C LEU A 4 -4.30 26.74 32.89
N ILE A 5 -3.70 25.70 33.48
CA ILE A 5 -4.03 24.30 33.18
C ILE A 5 -5.47 23.99 33.59
N PHE A 6 -5.91 24.45 34.77
CA PHE A 6 -7.31 24.25 35.16
C PHE A 6 -8.29 25.05 34.33
N LEU A 7 -7.91 26.25 33.90
CA LEU A 7 -8.72 27.03 32.96
C LEU A 7 -8.86 26.30 31.63
N ASP A 8 -7.77 25.76 31.09
CA ASP A 8 -7.77 25.01 29.83
C ASP A 8 -8.68 23.77 29.90
N ILE A 9 -8.52 22.94 30.95
CA ILE A 9 -9.39 21.77 31.20
C ILE A 9 -10.86 22.19 31.36
N ALA A 10 -11.13 23.29 32.07
CA ALA A 10 -12.49 23.79 32.26
C ALA A 10 -13.10 24.31 30.94
N LEU A 11 -12.30 24.94 30.08
CA LEU A 11 -12.73 25.42 28.77
C LEU A 11 -13.04 24.25 27.83
N ASP A 12 -12.17 23.25 27.72
CA ASP A 12 -12.42 22.04 26.90
C ASP A 12 -13.67 21.29 27.41
N SER A 13 -13.81 21.11 28.72
CA SER A 13 -15.00 20.50 29.31
C SER A 13 -16.27 21.30 29.03
N THR A 14 -16.21 22.63 29.06
CA THR A 14 -17.36 23.50 28.77
C THR A 14 -17.74 23.43 27.29
N PHE A 15 -16.75 23.47 26.40
CA PHE A 15 -16.92 23.33 24.97
C PHE A 15 -17.56 21.97 24.63
N ARG A 16 -16.98 20.88 25.13
CA ARG A 16 -17.51 19.52 24.96
C ARG A 16 -18.97 19.42 25.39
N THR A 17 -19.30 19.89 26.59
CA THR A 17 -20.67 19.88 27.12
C THR A 17 -21.64 20.67 26.23
N ALA A 18 -21.22 21.80 25.67
CA ALA A 18 -22.06 22.60 24.77
C ALA A 18 -22.35 21.88 23.44
N VAL A 19 -21.35 21.20 22.89
CA VAL A 19 -21.51 20.41 21.66
C VAL A 19 -22.40 19.19 21.90
N GLU A 20 -22.16 18.43 22.97
CA GLU A 20 -22.96 17.25 23.34
C GLU A 20 -24.44 17.59 23.58
N ARG A 21 -24.74 18.72 24.23
CA ARG A 21 -26.13 19.20 24.40
C ARG A 21 -26.85 19.48 23.08
N SER A 22 -26.09 19.80 22.04
CA SER A 22 -26.63 20.10 20.71
C SER A 22 -26.87 18.84 19.89
N TYR A 23 -26.49 17.64 20.37
CA TYR A 23 -26.56 16.41 19.59
C TYR A 23 -27.97 15.98 19.18
N GLU A 24 -28.97 16.16 20.04
CA GLU A 24 -30.35 15.79 19.70
C GLU A 24 -30.90 16.68 18.57
N GLU A 25 -30.52 17.96 18.56
CA GLU A 25 -30.92 18.92 17.53
C GLU A 25 -30.25 18.66 16.17
N LEU A 26 -29.17 17.88 16.14
CA LEU A 26 -28.41 17.54 14.93
C LEU A 26 -28.96 16.30 14.20
N ASN A 27 -30.04 15.66 14.67
CA ASN A 27 -30.57 14.45 14.04
C ASN A 27 -31.24 14.70 12.67
N ASN A 28 -31.76 15.90 12.41
CA ASN A 28 -32.52 16.25 11.20
C ASN A 28 -32.01 17.53 10.52
N VAL A 29 -30.72 17.84 10.65
CA VAL A 29 -30.15 19.08 10.08
C VAL A 29 -29.45 18.82 8.76
N GLU A 30 -29.35 19.89 7.97
CA GLU A 30 -28.58 19.87 6.72
C GLU A 30 -27.10 19.52 6.97
N PRO A 31 -26.45 18.79 6.05
CA PRO A 31 -25.07 18.31 6.21
C PRO A 31 -24.08 19.44 6.55
N GLU A 32 -24.27 20.63 5.99
CA GLU A 32 -23.44 21.82 6.22
C GLU A 32 -23.38 22.21 7.70
N LYS A 33 -24.47 22.02 8.44
CA LYS A 33 -24.49 22.31 9.87
C LYS A 33 -23.62 21.30 10.62
N ILE A 34 -23.68 20.01 10.28
CA ILE A 34 -22.83 18.99 10.90
C ILE A 34 -21.35 19.25 10.58
N MET A 35 -21.03 19.58 9.33
CA MET A 35 -19.67 19.95 8.91
C MET A 35 -19.13 21.16 9.68
N TYR A 36 -19.97 22.17 9.90
CA TYR A 36 -19.60 23.33 10.71
C TYR A 36 -19.31 22.98 12.18
N PHE A 37 -20.10 22.08 12.79
CA PHE A 37 -19.77 21.58 14.13
C PHE A 37 -18.48 20.78 14.13
N ILE A 38 -18.23 19.96 13.11
CA ILE A 38 -16.96 19.24 12.95
C ILE A 38 -15.79 20.22 12.90
N SER A 39 -15.87 21.31 12.13
CA SER A 39 -14.80 22.31 12.07
C SER A 39 -14.56 22.99 13.42
N LEU A 40 -15.61 23.31 14.18
CA LEU A 40 -15.45 23.90 15.52
C LEU A 40 -14.77 22.94 16.50
N VAL A 41 -15.16 21.66 16.49
CA VAL A 41 -14.55 20.65 17.39
C VAL A 41 -13.10 20.38 16.98
N LEU A 42 -12.80 20.35 15.69
CA LEU A 42 -11.44 20.23 15.17
C LEU A 42 -10.56 21.42 15.55
N GLU A 43 -11.10 22.64 15.46
CA GLU A 43 -10.38 23.84 15.89
C GLU A 43 -10.03 23.79 17.37
N ASN A 44 -10.99 23.42 18.23
CA ASN A 44 -10.74 23.24 19.65
C ASN A 44 -9.69 22.14 19.90
N LEU A 45 -9.80 20.99 19.21
CA LEU A 45 -8.83 19.90 19.33
C LEU A 45 -7.42 20.34 18.89
N ALA A 46 -7.31 21.11 17.81
CA ALA A 46 -6.04 21.64 17.34
C ALA A 46 -5.41 22.58 18.38
N LEU A 47 -6.19 23.41 19.07
CA LEU A 47 -5.70 24.29 20.13
C LEU A 47 -5.20 23.52 21.36
N SER A 48 -5.79 22.35 21.65
CA SER A 48 -5.48 21.54 22.84
C SER A 48 -4.48 20.40 22.58
N THR A 49 -3.93 20.29 21.36
CA THR A 49 -3.06 19.18 20.96
C THR A 49 -1.72 19.70 20.45
N ASP A 50 -0.61 19.11 20.92
CA ASP A 50 0.73 19.34 20.35
C ASP A 50 0.92 18.55 19.04
N ASP A 51 1.89 18.95 18.21
CA ASP A 51 2.16 18.36 16.89
C ASP A 51 0.87 18.22 16.06
N ASN A 52 0.12 19.31 15.95
CA ASN A 52 -1.23 19.37 15.42
C ASN A 52 -1.31 19.66 13.91
N GLU A 53 -0.21 19.60 13.17
CA GLU A 53 -0.15 19.97 11.76
C GLU A 53 -1.19 19.21 10.91
N ASP A 54 -1.32 17.90 11.09
CA ASP A 54 -2.31 17.09 10.38
C ASP A 54 -3.76 17.44 10.76
N ILE A 55 -4.01 17.79 12.04
CA ILE A 55 -5.32 18.25 12.52
C ILE A 55 -5.68 19.60 11.88
N LEU A 56 -4.70 20.51 11.76
CA LEU A 56 -4.88 21.80 11.09
C LEU A 56 -5.20 21.62 9.61
N TYR A 57 -4.55 20.68 8.92
CA TYR A 57 -4.92 20.35 7.53
C TYR A 57 -6.31 19.72 7.42
N CYS A 58 -6.72 18.89 8.38
CA CYS A 58 -8.10 18.41 8.47
C CYS A 58 -9.09 19.56 8.62
N LEU A 59 -8.81 20.52 9.51
CA LEU A 59 -9.64 21.71 9.72
C LEU A 59 -9.77 22.55 8.43
N LYS A 60 -8.66 22.85 7.75
CA LYS A 60 -8.68 23.56 6.46
C LYS A 60 -9.56 22.83 5.45
N GLY A 61 -9.44 21.50 5.37
CA GLY A 61 -10.24 20.68 4.48
C GLY A 61 -11.73 20.74 4.78
N TRP A 62 -12.14 20.62 6.05
CA TRP A 62 -13.55 20.76 6.42
C TRP A 62 -14.11 22.14 6.09
N ASN A 63 -13.33 23.21 6.28
CA ASN A 63 -13.72 24.56 5.88
C ASN A 63 -13.91 24.66 4.37
N GLN A 64 -13.00 24.11 3.57
CA GLN A 64 -13.12 24.07 2.12
C GLN A 64 -14.32 23.22 1.67
N ALA A 65 -14.56 22.06 2.29
CA ALA A 65 -15.72 21.22 2.02
C ALA A 65 -17.04 21.95 2.27
N LEU A 66 -17.11 22.74 3.35
CA LEU A 66 -18.25 23.58 3.68
C LEU A 66 -18.49 24.67 2.63
N GLU A 67 -17.43 25.31 2.13
CA GLU A 67 -17.53 26.28 1.03
C GLU A 67 -18.00 25.63 -0.27
N MET A 68 -17.46 24.46 -0.62
CA MET A 68 -17.90 23.69 -1.79
C MET A 68 -19.39 23.32 -1.72
N ALA A 69 -19.87 22.90 -0.54
CA ALA A 69 -21.27 22.57 -0.32
C ALA A 69 -22.17 23.81 -0.48
N LYS A 70 -21.79 24.95 0.11
CA LYS A 70 -22.49 26.24 -0.06
C LYS A 70 -22.57 26.69 -1.52
N GLN A 71 -21.52 26.41 -2.31
CA GLN A 71 -21.48 26.70 -3.74
C GLN A 71 -22.20 25.64 -4.61
N LYS A 72 -22.77 24.60 -4.01
CA LYS A 72 -23.43 23.47 -4.69
C LYS A 72 -22.50 22.75 -5.69
N ASN A 73 -21.22 22.63 -5.36
CA ASN A 73 -20.28 21.88 -6.17
C ASN A 73 -20.61 20.38 -6.11
N ASN A 74 -20.82 19.72 -7.26
CA ASN A 74 -21.24 18.31 -7.31
C ASN A 74 -20.26 17.31 -6.68
N GLN A 75 -19.03 17.72 -6.37
CA GLN A 75 -17.98 16.90 -5.76
C GLN A 75 -17.78 17.19 -4.26
N TRP A 76 -18.55 18.10 -3.65
CA TRP A 76 -18.37 18.48 -2.25
C TRP A 76 -18.41 17.28 -1.29
N ALA A 77 -19.32 16.32 -1.54
CA ALA A 77 -19.47 15.15 -0.70
C ALA A 77 -18.30 14.16 -0.82
N LEU A 78 -17.75 13.98 -2.03
CA LEU A 78 -16.55 13.17 -2.26
C LEU A 78 -15.33 13.78 -1.58
N TYR A 79 -15.19 15.11 -1.66
CA TYR A 79 -14.12 15.85 -1.01
C TYR A 79 -14.25 15.80 0.52
N ALA A 80 -15.44 16.08 1.06
CA ALA A 80 -15.74 15.96 2.49
C ALA A 80 -15.46 14.55 3.02
N LYS A 81 -15.80 13.51 2.23
CA LYS A 81 -15.54 12.12 2.59
C LYS A 81 -14.05 11.82 2.74
N ALA A 82 -13.19 12.40 1.89
CA ALA A 82 -11.75 12.25 2.03
C ALA A 82 -11.22 12.88 3.33
N PHE A 83 -11.73 14.05 3.71
CA PHE A 83 -11.36 14.69 4.98
C PHE A 83 -11.98 14.01 6.20
N LEU A 84 -13.12 13.36 6.06
CA LEU A 84 -13.66 12.47 7.09
C LEU A 84 -12.70 11.29 7.35
N ASP A 85 -12.23 10.64 6.30
CA ASP A 85 -11.28 9.53 6.41
C ASP A 85 -9.97 9.99 7.04
N ARG A 86 -9.42 11.11 6.57
CA ARG A 86 -8.19 11.69 7.13
C ARG A 86 -8.35 12.10 8.59
N THR A 87 -9.50 12.68 8.97
CA THR A 87 -9.75 13.07 10.36
C THR A 87 -9.80 11.85 11.28
N ARG A 88 -10.38 10.73 10.83
CA ARG A 88 -10.36 9.46 11.58
C ARG A 88 -8.94 8.95 11.77
N LEU A 89 -8.09 9.02 10.73
CA LEU A 89 -6.67 8.65 10.83
C LEU A 89 -5.92 9.54 11.81
N ALA A 90 -6.14 10.87 11.76
CA ALA A 90 -5.53 11.81 12.68
C ALA A 90 -5.93 11.51 14.14
N LEU A 91 -7.20 11.20 14.39
CA LEU A 91 -7.69 10.80 15.71
C LEU A 91 -7.08 9.48 16.19
N ALA A 92 -6.97 8.48 15.31
CA ALA A 92 -6.34 7.20 15.65
C ALA A 92 -4.86 7.36 15.99
N SER A 93 -4.11 8.11 15.16
CA SER A 93 -2.70 8.43 15.39
C SER A 93 -2.49 9.16 16.72
N LYS A 94 -3.31 10.18 17.02
CA LYS A 94 -3.23 10.87 18.32
C LYS A 94 -3.61 10.00 19.50
N GLY A 95 -4.60 9.12 19.33
CA GLY A 95 -4.95 8.12 20.34
C GLY A 95 -3.77 7.19 20.67
N GLU A 96 -3.06 6.71 19.64
CA GLU A 96 -1.86 5.87 19.80
C GLU A 96 -0.71 6.65 20.46
N GLN A 97 -0.49 7.91 20.07
CA GLN A 97 0.52 8.76 20.71
C GLN A 97 0.24 8.94 22.21
N TYR A 98 -1.00 9.23 22.59
CA TYR A 98 -1.38 9.34 24.00
C TYR A 98 -1.26 8.01 24.73
N TYR A 99 -1.65 6.90 24.11
CA TYR A 99 -1.47 5.57 24.68
C TYR A 99 0.00 5.30 25.01
N ASN A 100 0.90 5.51 24.05
CA ASN A 100 2.33 5.29 24.22
C ASN A 100 2.96 6.22 25.28
N LEU A 101 2.42 7.43 25.44
CA LEU A 101 2.91 8.41 26.42
C LEU A 101 2.39 8.13 27.85
N MET A 102 1.10 7.82 28.00
CA MET A 102 0.42 7.80 29.29
C MET A 102 0.27 6.40 29.88
N GLN A 103 -0.02 5.39 29.05
CA GLN A 103 -0.36 4.05 29.51
C GLN A 103 0.76 3.38 30.33
N PRO A 104 2.05 3.47 29.94
CA PRO A 104 3.13 2.87 30.74
C PRO A 104 3.20 3.43 32.17
N SER A 105 2.90 4.72 32.35
CA SER A 105 2.85 5.36 33.67
C SER A 105 1.64 4.90 34.47
N ALA A 106 0.49 4.73 33.82
CA ALA A 106 -0.73 4.20 34.44
C ALA A 106 -0.54 2.76 34.93
N GLU A 107 0.10 1.91 34.12
CA GLU A 107 0.45 0.53 34.49
C GLU A 107 1.42 0.48 35.66
N TYR A 108 2.48 1.28 35.62
CA TYR A 108 3.46 1.37 36.70
C TYR A 108 2.82 1.79 38.02
N LEU A 109 2.07 2.90 38.03
CA LEU A 109 1.42 3.41 39.24
C LEU A 109 0.30 2.48 39.71
N GLY A 110 -0.48 1.91 38.78
CA GLY A 110 -1.54 0.96 39.09
C GLY A 110 -1.01 -0.26 39.84
N SER A 111 0.15 -0.79 39.44
CA SER A 111 0.81 -1.91 40.10
C SER A 111 1.27 -1.59 41.54
N LEU A 112 1.73 -0.35 41.79
CA LEU A 112 2.21 0.07 43.11
C LEU A 112 1.07 0.43 44.07
N LEU A 113 0.01 1.02 43.54
CA LEU A 113 -1.16 1.47 44.30
C LEU A 113 -2.23 0.40 44.46
N ASN A 114 -2.01 -0.79 43.88
CA ASN A 114 -2.93 -1.92 43.89
C ASN A 114 -4.33 -1.52 43.36
N ILE A 115 -4.33 -0.79 42.25
CA ILE A 115 -5.55 -0.41 41.52
C ILE A 115 -6.02 -1.61 40.71
N ASP A 116 -7.34 -1.78 40.58
CA ASP A 116 -7.92 -2.85 39.78
C ASP A 116 -7.43 -2.79 38.32
N GLN A 117 -6.98 -3.94 37.79
CA GLN A 117 -6.38 -4.04 36.46
C GLN A 117 -7.30 -3.54 35.34
N TRP A 118 -8.62 -3.72 35.47
CA TRP A 118 -9.57 -3.24 34.46
C TRP A 118 -9.52 -1.72 34.32
N ALA A 119 -9.38 -0.97 35.43
CA ALA A 119 -9.32 0.49 35.42
C ALA A 119 -7.97 0.99 34.88
N VAL A 120 -6.89 0.25 35.17
CA VAL A 120 -5.56 0.52 34.62
C VAL A 120 -5.56 0.33 33.11
N ASN A 121 -6.11 -0.78 32.61
CA ASN A 121 -6.10 -1.14 31.18
C ASN A 121 -6.82 -0.11 30.29
N ILE A 122 -7.84 0.56 30.82
CA ILE A 122 -8.63 1.55 30.05
C ILE A 122 -8.25 3.00 30.36
N PHE A 123 -7.25 3.24 31.22
CA PHE A 123 -6.95 4.58 31.73
C PHE A 123 -6.77 5.61 30.62
N THR A 124 -5.90 5.32 29.65
CA THR A 124 -5.64 6.27 28.56
C THR A 124 -6.84 6.41 27.62
N GLU A 125 -7.58 5.33 27.37
CA GLU A 125 -8.82 5.37 26.59
C GLU A 125 -9.85 6.31 27.23
N GLU A 126 -10.04 6.22 28.55
CA GLU A 126 -10.99 7.07 29.28
C GLU A 126 -10.55 8.54 29.32
N ILE A 127 -9.24 8.83 29.34
CA ILE A 127 -8.72 10.20 29.17
C ILE A 127 -9.08 10.75 27.78
N ILE A 128 -8.87 9.96 26.72
CA ILE A 128 -9.22 10.36 25.35
C ILE A 128 -10.73 10.57 25.22
N ARG A 129 -11.53 9.68 25.80
CA ARG A 129 -13.00 9.77 25.78
C ARG A 129 -13.53 10.96 26.57
N GLY A 130 -12.81 11.39 27.59
CA GLY A 130 -13.12 12.59 28.37
C GLY A 130 -12.91 13.91 27.61
N GLY A 131 -12.16 13.90 26.50
CA GLY A 131 -11.83 15.08 25.70
C GLY A 131 -12.67 15.26 24.43
N SER A 132 -12.34 16.32 23.68
CA SER A 132 -13.03 16.68 22.42
C SER A 132 -12.92 15.62 21.29
N ALA A 133 -11.95 14.69 21.37
CA ALA A 133 -11.76 13.64 20.37
C ALA A 133 -12.96 12.68 20.24
N ALA A 134 -13.59 12.30 21.36
CA ALA A 134 -14.78 11.45 21.32
C ALA A 134 -15.98 12.16 20.70
N THR A 135 -16.15 13.45 21.00
CA THR A 135 -17.19 14.30 20.41
C THR A 135 -17.00 14.41 18.89
N LEU A 136 -15.76 14.58 18.44
CA LEU A 136 -15.44 14.61 17.02
C LEU A 136 -15.75 13.27 16.34
N SER A 137 -15.32 12.15 16.93
CA SER A 137 -15.59 10.80 16.42
C SER A 137 -17.10 10.53 16.25
N ALA A 138 -17.92 10.94 17.22
CA ALA A 138 -19.38 10.81 17.13
C ALA A 138 -19.98 11.63 15.98
N LEU A 139 -19.51 12.86 15.74
CA LEU A 139 -19.95 13.69 14.61
C LEU A 139 -19.53 13.08 13.27
N LEU A 140 -18.31 12.54 13.17
CA LEU A 140 -17.83 11.86 11.96
C LEU A 140 -18.68 10.62 11.64
N ASN A 141 -18.99 9.80 12.64
CA ASN A 141 -19.86 8.63 12.46
C ASN A 141 -21.28 9.00 12.05
N ARG A 142 -21.78 10.16 12.49
CA ARG A 142 -23.09 10.68 12.10
C ARG A 142 -23.12 11.16 10.65
N ILE A 143 -22.08 11.84 10.19
CA ILE A 143 -22.07 12.42 8.83
C ILE A 143 -21.67 11.41 7.75
N ASP A 144 -20.93 10.35 8.09
CA ASP A 144 -20.44 9.35 7.12
C ASP A 144 -21.56 8.74 6.24
N PRO A 145 -22.69 8.24 6.79
CA PRO A 145 -23.78 7.72 5.96
C PRO A 145 -24.38 8.76 5.01
N VAL A 146 -24.42 10.02 5.44
CA VAL A 146 -24.93 11.15 4.64
C VAL A 146 -23.98 11.44 3.48
N LEU A 147 -22.68 11.55 3.75
CA LEU A 147 -21.66 11.78 2.71
C LEU A 147 -21.64 10.63 1.70
N ARG A 148 -21.72 9.38 2.17
CA ARG A 148 -21.79 8.20 1.30
C ARG A 148 -23.00 8.23 0.39
N ASN A 149 -24.19 8.52 0.94
CA ASN A 149 -25.41 8.59 0.15
C ASN A 149 -25.33 9.68 -0.94
N VAL A 150 -24.91 10.90 -0.58
CA VAL A 150 -24.78 12.02 -1.52
C VAL A 150 -23.72 11.75 -2.57
N ALA A 151 -22.59 11.14 -2.19
CA ALA A 151 -21.51 10.78 -3.10
C ALA A 151 -21.75 9.47 -3.86
N GLN A 152 -22.88 8.79 -3.65
CA GLN A 152 -23.22 7.49 -4.24
C GLN A 152 -22.17 6.42 -3.97
N LEU A 153 -21.60 6.43 -2.76
CA LEU A 153 -20.64 5.44 -2.28
C LEU A 153 -21.39 4.32 -1.53
N GLY A 154 -21.05 3.07 -1.83
CA GLY A 154 -21.57 1.91 -1.10
C GLY A 154 -20.96 1.74 0.29
N SER A 155 -21.42 0.72 1.02
CA SER A 155 -20.84 0.29 2.30
C SER A 155 -19.56 -0.53 2.12
N TRP A 156 -19.25 -0.90 0.89
CA TRP A 156 -18.11 -1.74 0.54
C TRP A 156 -17.20 -1.04 -0.47
N GLN A 157 -15.91 -1.36 -0.40
CA GLN A 157 -14.99 -1.21 -1.52
C GLN A 157 -14.55 -2.62 -1.91
N VAL A 158 -15.04 -3.09 -3.06
CA VAL A 158 -14.67 -4.41 -3.59
C VAL A 158 -13.38 -4.27 -4.36
N ILE A 159 -12.31 -4.85 -3.81
CA ILE A 159 -10.95 -4.77 -4.34
C ILE A 159 -10.72 -5.93 -5.31
N SER A 160 -11.07 -7.14 -4.88
CA SER A 160 -10.99 -8.37 -5.69
C SER A 160 -12.36 -9.05 -5.70
N PRO A 161 -13.16 -8.92 -6.77
CA PRO A 161 -14.57 -9.33 -6.81
C PRO A 161 -14.74 -10.82 -7.12
N VAL A 162 -14.26 -11.69 -6.24
CA VAL A 162 -14.40 -13.16 -6.39
C VAL A 162 -15.55 -13.68 -5.51
N GLU A 163 -16.48 -14.45 -6.09
CA GLU A 163 -17.49 -15.18 -5.31
C GLU A 163 -16.83 -16.32 -4.55
N VAL A 164 -16.98 -16.33 -3.22
CA VAL A 164 -16.32 -17.31 -2.36
C VAL A 164 -17.26 -17.82 -1.27
N SER A 165 -16.95 -19.00 -0.75
CA SER A 165 -17.61 -19.54 0.44
C SER A 165 -16.57 -20.17 1.34
N GLY A 166 -16.67 -19.95 2.65
CA GLY A 166 -15.67 -20.41 3.60
C GLY A 166 -16.01 -20.11 5.05
N TYR A 167 -15.18 -20.61 5.97
CA TYR A 167 -15.31 -20.38 7.40
C TYR A 167 -14.82 -18.98 7.76
N ILE A 168 -15.61 -18.23 8.52
CA ILE A 168 -15.16 -16.95 9.07
C ILE A 168 -14.12 -17.21 10.16
N VAL A 169 -12.98 -16.53 10.07
CA VAL A 169 -11.96 -16.49 11.11
C VAL A 169 -11.58 -15.04 11.39
N VAL A 170 -11.77 -14.60 12.64
CA VAL A 170 -11.42 -13.24 13.06
C VAL A 170 -9.95 -13.18 13.48
N VAL A 171 -9.21 -12.21 12.93
CA VAL A 171 -7.79 -11.99 13.27
C VAL A 171 -7.53 -10.52 13.55
N ASP A 172 -6.58 -10.22 14.43
CA ASP A 172 -6.22 -8.83 14.73
C ASP A 172 -5.48 -8.20 13.54
N GLU A 173 -4.39 -8.83 13.08
CA GLU A 173 -3.62 -8.37 11.93
C GLU A 173 -3.46 -9.51 10.91
N LEU A 174 -3.57 -9.19 9.62
CA LEU A 174 -3.25 -10.15 8.55
C LEU A 174 -1.80 -10.64 8.65
N LEU A 175 -0.88 -9.75 9.05
CA LEU A 175 0.55 -10.03 9.21
C LEU A 175 0.81 -11.17 10.22
N ALA A 176 0.00 -11.23 11.28
CA ALA A 176 0.14 -12.24 12.34
C ALA A 176 -0.23 -13.67 11.89
N VAL A 177 -0.88 -13.81 10.73
CA VAL A 177 -1.33 -15.11 10.21
C VAL A 177 -0.75 -15.47 8.85
N GLN A 178 0.10 -14.63 8.25
CA GLN A 178 0.68 -14.83 6.91
C GLN A 178 1.45 -16.15 6.74
N ASN A 179 1.98 -16.71 7.84
CA ASN A 179 2.73 -17.98 7.86
C ASN A 179 1.86 -19.21 8.12
N LYS A 180 0.55 -19.05 8.33
CA LYS A 180 -0.38 -20.16 8.55
C LYS A 180 -0.85 -20.75 7.21
N SER A 181 -1.24 -22.02 7.26
CA SER A 181 -1.99 -22.68 6.19
C SER A 181 -3.31 -23.16 6.78
N TYR A 182 -4.40 -22.95 6.05
CA TYR A 182 -5.74 -23.31 6.45
C TYR A 182 -6.22 -24.51 5.62
N ASP A 183 -6.49 -25.64 6.28
CA ASP A 183 -6.92 -26.87 5.60
C ASP A 183 -8.33 -26.77 4.99
N LYS A 184 -9.10 -25.75 5.38
CA LYS A 184 -10.46 -25.49 4.91
C LYS A 184 -10.53 -24.10 4.28
N PRO A 185 -11.40 -23.87 3.27
CA PRO A 185 -11.64 -22.55 2.72
C PRO A 185 -11.99 -21.56 3.83
N THR A 186 -11.15 -20.54 4.01
CA THR A 186 -11.24 -19.61 5.15
C THR A 186 -11.43 -18.18 4.65
N ILE A 187 -12.32 -17.43 5.29
CA ILE A 187 -12.57 -16.01 5.07
C ILE A 187 -12.09 -15.28 6.32
N LEU A 188 -11.01 -14.51 6.17
CA LEU A 188 -10.46 -13.72 7.26
C LEU A 188 -11.24 -12.43 7.43
N VAL A 189 -11.68 -12.15 8.65
CA VAL A 189 -12.11 -10.82 9.06
C VAL A 189 -10.95 -10.20 9.86
N ALA A 190 -10.08 -9.48 9.17
CA ALA A 190 -8.87 -8.90 9.73
C ALA A 190 -9.17 -7.49 10.24
N LYS A 191 -8.77 -7.15 11.47
CA LYS A 191 -8.95 -5.79 12.00
C LYS A 191 -7.96 -4.81 11.37
N SER A 192 -6.79 -5.28 10.95
CA SER A 192 -5.80 -4.46 10.25
C SER A 192 -5.08 -5.17 9.10
N VAL A 193 -4.81 -4.40 8.04
CA VAL A 193 -4.03 -4.76 6.85
C VAL A 193 -3.13 -3.58 6.46
N LYS A 194 -1.81 -3.79 6.44
CA LYS A 194 -0.77 -2.76 6.24
C LYS A 194 -0.16 -2.73 4.83
N GLY A 195 -0.48 -3.68 3.95
CA GLY A 195 -0.10 -3.66 2.52
C GLY A 195 1.01 -4.62 2.11
N GLU A 196 1.91 -4.95 3.04
CA GLU A 196 3.10 -5.76 2.78
C GLU A 196 2.91 -7.25 3.11
N GLU A 197 1.71 -7.65 3.53
CA GLU A 197 1.42 -9.02 3.96
C GLU A 197 1.16 -9.98 2.81
N GLU A 198 1.55 -11.25 3.00
CA GLU A 198 1.11 -12.34 2.14
C GLU A 198 -0.24 -12.91 2.62
N ILE A 199 -1.11 -13.27 1.67
CA ILE A 199 -2.40 -13.88 1.99
C ILE A 199 -2.16 -15.38 2.27
N PRO A 200 -2.50 -15.88 3.47
CA PRO A 200 -2.19 -17.25 3.88
C PRO A 200 -2.77 -18.30 2.92
N ASP A 201 -2.15 -19.47 2.89
CA ASP A 201 -2.67 -20.58 2.08
C ASP A 201 -4.01 -21.10 2.63
N GLY A 202 -4.93 -21.47 1.74
CA GLY A 202 -6.31 -21.87 2.09
C GLY A 202 -7.28 -20.72 2.41
N VAL A 203 -6.80 -19.47 2.47
CA VAL A 203 -7.66 -18.30 2.57
C VAL A 203 -8.27 -17.98 1.21
N VAL A 204 -9.61 -17.89 1.17
CA VAL A 204 -10.41 -17.56 -0.01
C VAL A 204 -10.99 -16.15 0.06
N GLY A 205 -11.04 -15.52 1.24
CA GLY A 205 -11.50 -14.15 1.37
C GLY A 205 -10.80 -13.38 2.49
N VAL A 206 -10.68 -12.07 2.33
CA VAL A 206 -10.21 -11.11 3.35
C VAL A 206 -11.18 -9.94 3.39
N ILE A 207 -11.69 -9.64 4.59
CA ILE A 207 -12.56 -8.49 4.87
C ILE A 207 -11.88 -7.67 5.96
N THR A 208 -11.78 -6.36 5.76
CA THR A 208 -11.11 -5.45 6.69
C THR A 208 -11.83 -4.11 6.80
N PRO A 209 -11.75 -3.40 7.95
CA PRO A 209 -12.13 -1.99 8.02
C PRO A 209 -11.08 -1.05 7.41
N ASP A 210 -9.83 -1.50 7.26
CA ASP A 210 -8.76 -0.70 6.67
C ASP A 210 -9.03 -0.40 5.20
N MET A 211 -8.39 0.66 4.70
CA MET A 211 -8.64 1.22 3.37
C MET A 211 -7.42 1.04 2.45
N PRO A 212 -6.96 -0.19 2.15
CA PRO A 212 -5.89 -0.38 1.20
C PRO A 212 -6.35 0.11 -0.18
N ASP A 213 -5.45 0.80 -0.89
CA ASP A 213 -5.76 1.25 -2.24
C ASP A 213 -6.02 0.07 -3.17
N VAL A 214 -6.85 0.29 -4.19
CA VAL A 214 -7.25 -0.75 -5.14
C VAL A 214 -6.02 -1.26 -5.89
N LEU A 215 -5.04 -0.41 -6.16
CA LEU A 215 -3.82 -0.77 -6.90
C LEU A 215 -2.59 -0.97 -6.00
N SER A 216 -2.79 -1.14 -4.69
CA SER A 216 -1.70 -1.53 -3.78
C SER A 216 -1.24 -2.97 -4.00
N HIS A 217 -0.03 -3.32 -3.51
CA HIS A 217 0.54 -4.64 -3.71
C HIS A 217 -0.34 -5.77 -3.15
N VAL A 218 -0.85 -5.63 -1.92
CA VAL A 218 -1.76 -6.62 -1.32
C VAL A 218 -3.04 -6.79 -2.15
N SER A 219 -3.58 -5.70 -2.69
CA SER A 219 -4.77 -5.69 -3.53
C SER A 219 -4.55 -6.40 -4.86
N VAL A 220 -3.41 -6.15 -5.51
CA VAL A 220 -3.01 -6.86 -6.74
C VAL A 220 -2.77 -8.34 -6.46
N ARG A 221 -2.06 -8.69 -5.38
CA ARG A 221 -1.86 -10.09 -4.97
C ARG A 221 -3.18 -10.82 -4.73
N ALA A 222 -4.14 -10.20 -4.05
CA ALA A 222 -5.46 -10.78 -3.81
C ALA A 222 -6.19 -11.14 -5.10
N ARG A 223 -6.18 -10.24 -6.10
CA ARG A 223 -6.78 -10.50 -7.42
C ARG A 223 -6.12 -11.66 -8.15
N ASN A 224 -4.80 -11.62 -8.22
CA ASN A 224 -4.03 -12.63 -8.93
C ASN A 224 -4.19 -14.01 -8.28
N CYS A 225 -4.33 -14.06 -6.95
CA CYS A 225 -4.63 -15.28 -6.20
C CYS A 225 -6.10 -15.70 -6.23
N LYS A 226 -6.99 -14.92 -6.89
CA LYS A 226 -8.44 -15.12 -6.92
C LYS A 226 -9.06 -15.22 -5.52
N VAL A 227 -8.58 -14.39 -4.60
CA VAL A 227 -9.09 -14.25 -3.24
C VAL A 227 -10.04 -13.07 -3.20
N LEU A 228 -11.23 -13.22 -2.62
CA LEU A 228 -12.12 -12.09 -2.34
C LEU A 228 -11.38 -11.12 -1.43
N PHE A 229 -11.30 -9.85 -1.80
CA PHE A 229 -10.74 -8.83 -0.91
C PHE A 229 -11.61 -7.59 -0.94
N ALA A 230 -12.06 -7.15 0.23
CA ALA A 230 -12.95 -6.01 0.33
C ALA A 230 -12.79 -5.26 1.66
N THR A 231 -12.96 -3.94 1.57
CA THR A 231 -13.12 -3.08 2.75
C THR A 231 -14.59 -2.97 3.09
N CYS A 232 -14.94 -3.23 4.34
CA CYS A 232 -16.27 -2.99 4.90
C CYS A 232 -16.23 -1.70 5.72
N PHE A 233 -16.96 -0.68 5.28
CA PHE A 233 -16.98 0.61 5.95
C PHE A 233 -18.07 0.75 7.01
N ASP A 234 -19.08 -0.12 7.00
CA ASP A 234 -20.13 -0.12 8.00
C ASP A 234 -19.67 -0.92 9.24
N PRO A 235 -19.51 -0.26 10.41
CA PRO A 235 -19.07 -0.94 11.63
C PRO A 235 -20.06 -1.99 12.12
N ASN A 236 -21.36 -1.83 11.85
CA ASN A 236 -22.38 -2.78 12.28
C ASN A 236 -22.24 -4.10 11.50
N THR A 237 -22.17 -4.00 10.18
CA THR A 237 -21.89 -5.14 9.29
C THR A 237 -20.60 -5.86 9.69
N LEU A 238 -19.53 -5.12 9.98
CA LEU A 238 -18.27 -5.73 10.40
C LEU A 238 -18.39 -6.45 11.75
N SER A 239 -19.08 -5.84 12.73
CA SER A 239 -19.32 -6.43 14.05
C SER A 239 -20.19 -7.68 13.98
N GLU A 240 -21.19 -7.70 13.10
CA GLU A 240 -22.01 -8.87 12.80
C GLU A 240 -21.14 -10.03 12.28
N LEU A 241 -20.32 -9.77 11.26
CA LEU A 241 -19.40 -10.77 10.71
C LEU A 241 -18.40 -11.29 11.75
N GLN A 242 -17.87 -10.41 12.60
CA GLN A 242 -16.98 -10.82 13.71
C GLN A 242 -17.71 -11.72 14.73
N GLY A 243 -18.99 -11.49 14.97
CA GLY A 243 -19.83 -12.34 15.83
C GLY A 243 -20.12 -13.74 15.26
N HIS A 244 -19.71 -14.01 14.03
CA HIS A 244 -19.91 -15.27 13.32
C HIS A 244 -18.63 -16.10 13.15
N ASP A 245 -17.61 -15.86 13.99
CA ASP A 245 -16.38 -16.65 14.02
C ASP A 245 -16.65 -18.16 14.07
N GLY A 246 -16.00 -18.91 13.18
CA GLY A 246 -16.15 -20.34 13.01
C GLY A 246 -17.35 -20.80 12.17
N LYS A 247 -18.24 -19.91 11.73
CA LYS A 247 -19.39 -20.26 10.85
C LYS A 247 -19.04 -20.19 9.38
N VAL A 248 -19.81 -20.87 8.54
CA VAL A 248 -19.61 -20.87 7.07
C VAL A 248 -20.51 -19.85 6.40
N PHE A 249 -19.91 -18.98 5.60
CA PHE A 249 -20.60 -17.94 4.86
C PHE A 249 -20.30 -18.03 3.36
N SER A 250 -21.27 -17.60 2.55
CA SER A 250 -21.11 -17.38 1.11
C SER A 250 -21.16 -15.88 0.85
N PHE A 251 -20.15 -15.35 0.17
CA PHE A 251 -20.03 -13.95 -0.23
C PHE A 251 -20.10 -13.83 -1.74
N LYS A 252 -21.01 -12.99 -2.22
CA LYS A 252 -21.29 -12.72 -3.63
C LYS A 252 -21.08 -11.24 -3.90
N PRO A 253 -19.88 -10.87 -4.38
CA PRO A 253 -19.57 -9.49 -4.72
C PRO A 253 -20.29 -9.08 -6.00
N THR A 254 -20.63 -7.80 -6.07
CA THR A 254 -20.94 -7.05 -7.27
C THR A 254 -19.85 -6.00 -7.49
N SER A 255 -19.95 -5.16 -8.51
CA SER A 255 -18.95 -4.10 -8.75
C SER A 255 -18.86 -3.05 -7.64
N ALA A 256 -19.87 -2.94 -6.76
CA ALA A 256 -19.95 -1.88 -5.75
C ALA A 256 -20.44 -2.33 -4.36
N ASP A 257 -20.88 -3.57 -4.22
CA ASP A 257 -21.50 -4.08 -2.99
C ASP A 257 -21.25 -5.59 -2.84
N ILE A 258 -21.42 -6.12 -1.63
CA ILE A 258 -21.29 -7.55 -1.34
C ILE A 258 -22.53 -8.05 -0.63
N THR A 259 -23.18 -9.04 -1.24
CA THR A 259 -24.25 -9.79 -0.58
C THR A 259 -23.65 -11.03 0.07
N TYR A 260 -24.05 -11.32 1.31
CA TYR A 260 -23.54 -12.49 2.02
C TYR A 260 -24.63 -13.18 2.83
N ARG A 261 -24.46 -14.48 3.05
CA ARG A 261 -25.38 -15.31 3.87
C ARG A 261 -24.65 -16.45 4.55
N GLU A 262 -25.10 -16.81 5.75
CA GLU A 262 -24.70 -18.06 6.41
C GLU A 262 -25.21 -19.25 5.59
N ILE A 263 -24.37 -20.27 5.41
CA ILE A 263 -24.73 -21.52 4.71
C ILE A 263 -24.40 -22.74 5.57
N PRO A 264 -25.12 -23.86 5.42
CA PRO A 264 -24.76 -25.12 6.07
C PRO A 264 -23.40 -25.65 5.57
N GLU A 265 -22.62 -26.31 6.45
CA GLU A 265 -21.34 -26.93 6.06
C GLU A 265 -21.47 -27.93 4.90
N SER A 266 -22.63 -28.58 4.75
CA SER A 266 -22.91 -29.49 3.64
C SER A 266 -22.95 -28.79 2.27
N GLU A 267 -23.37 -27.51 2.21
CA GLU A 267 -23.36 -26.73 0.96
C GLU A 267 -21.92 -26.46 0.52
N LEU A 268 -21.01 -26.19 1.45
CA LEU A 268 -19.58 -25.99 1.17
C LEU A 268 -18.93 -27.25 0.55
N GLN A 269 -19.26 -28.43 1.07
CA GLN A 269 -18.77 -29.72 0.55
C GLN A 269 -19.38 -30.06 -0.82
N SER A 270 -20.66 -29.73 -1.04
CA SER A 270 -21.31 -29.93 -2.35
C SER A 270 -20.77 -28.99 -3.44
N GLY A 271 -20.33 -27.78 -3.06
CA GLY A 271 -19.62 -26.85 -3.92
C GLY A 271 -18.25 -27.37 -4.34
N SER A 272 -17.52 -28.07 -3.45
CA SER A 272 -16.27 -28.76 -3.79
C SER A 272 -16.44 -29.95 -4.74
N LEU A 273 -17.63 -30.54 -4.86
CA LEU A 273 -17.92 -31.62 -5.82
C LEU A 273 -18.33 -31.11 -7.21
N ASN A 274 -18.75 -29.85 -7.32
CA ASN A 274 -19.14 -29.18 -8.57
C ASN A 274 -18.16 -28.09 -9.03
N ALA A 275 -17.19 -27.71 -8.20
CA ALA A 275 -15.95 -27.12 -8.69
C ALA A 275 -15.20 -28.24 -9.41
N GLU A 276 -14.93 -28.07 -10.71
CA GLU A 276 -13.95 -28.89 -11.41
C GLU A 276 -12.77 -29.10 -10.46
N ALA A 277 -12.50 -30.37 -10.13
CA ALA A 277 -11.37 -30.79 -9.32
C ALA A 277 -10.18 -29.92 -9.71
N GLY A 278 -9.68 -29.14 -8.75
CA GLY A 278 -8.81 -27.99 -9.00
C GLY A 278 -7.91 -28.25 -10.19
N GLN A 279 -8.10 -27.47 -11.25
CA GLN A 279 -7.08 -27.39 -12.30
C GLN A 279 -5.77 -27.24 -11.54
N ALA A 280 -4.93 -28.27 -11.61
CA ALA A 280 -3.64 -28.25 -10.99
C ALA A 280 -3.03 -26.93 -11.42
N VAL A 281 -2.76 -26.03 -10.45
CA VAL A 281 -1.98 -24.82 -10.71
C VAL A 281 -0.83 -25.31 -11.58
N PRO A 282 -0.65 -24.79 -12.82
CA PRO A 282 0.41 -25.25 -13.70
C PRO A 282 1.66 -25.35 -12.84
N SER A 283 2.38 -26.47 -12.89
CA SER A 283 3.57 -26.62 -12.06
C SER A 283 4.59 -25.58 -12.52
N VAL A 284 4.54 -24.41 -11.91
CA VAL A 284 5.45 -23.32 -12.20
C VAL A 284 6.80 -23.83 -11.74
N SER A 285 7.77 -23.85 -12.65
CA SER A 285 9.12 -24.32 -12.34
C SER A 285 10.08 -23.21 -12.66
N LEU A 286 10.91 -22.85 -11.68
CA LEU A 286 12.00 -21.92 -11.90
C LEU A 286 13.17 -22.62 -12.58
N VAL A 287 13.76 -21.94 -13.55
CA VAL A 287 15.06 -22.33 -14.11
C VAL A 287 16.14 -21.54 -13.39
N LYS A 288 17.06 -22.24 -12.75
CA LYS A 288 18.19 -21.61 -12.06
C LYS A 288 19.08 -20.90 -13.08
N LYS A 289 19.16 -19.57 -12.96
CA LYS A 289 19.98 -18.75 -13.84
C LYS A 289 21.45 -18.82 -13.41
N LYS A 290 22.36 -18.65 -14.36
CA LYS A 290 23.81 -18.76 -14.14
C LYS A 290 24.48 -17.42 -14.40
N PHE A 291 25.62 -17.20 -13.76
CA PHE A 291 26.47 -16.04 -14.07
C PHE A 291 27.05 -16.19 -15.48
N LEU A 292 26.75 -15.23 -16.37
CA LEU A 292 27.17 -15.25 -17.77
C LEU A 292 28.41 -14.40 -18.04
N GLY A 293 29.22 -14.11 -17.01
CA GLY A 293 30.52 -13.45 -17.15
C GLY A 293 30.49 -11.92 -17.19
N LYS A 294 29.34 -11.30 -16.91
CA LYS A 294 29.18 -9.84 -16.83
C LYS A 294 28.55 -9.45 -15.50
N TYR A 295 29.12 -8.48 -14.82
CA TYR A 295 28.58 -7.94 -13.56
C TYR A 295 27.59 -6.81 -13.77
N ALA A 296 27.63 -6.14 -14.92
CA ALA A 296 26.68 -5.09 -15.28
C ALA A 296 26.42 -5.07 -16.78
N ILE A 297 25.20 -4.68 -17.16
CA ILE A 297 24.74 -4.59 -18.55
C ILE A 297 23.86 -3.36 -18.77
N SER A 298 23.85 -2.83 -20.00
CA SER A 298 22.95 -1.74 -20.39
C SER A 298 21.59 -2.27 -20.86
N ALA A 299 20.60 -1.38 -20.95
CA ALA A 299 19.24 -1.73 -21.37
C ALA A 299 19.17 -2.44 -22.74
N GLU A 300 20.10 -2.14 -23.65
CA GLU A 300 20.19 -2.74 -24.99
C GLU A 300 20.66 -4.20 -24.94
N GLU A 301 21.26 -4.64 -23.82
CA GLU A 301 21.73 -6.01 -23.59
C GLU A 301 20.70 -6.85 -22.79
N PHE A 302 19.57 -6.28 -22.38
CA PHE A 302 18.57 -6.96 -21.59
C PHE A 302 17.93 -8.13 -22.37
N SER A 303 17.87 -9.29 -21.74
CA SER A 303 17.27 -10.51 -22.28
C SER A 303 16.76 -11.39 -21.14
N GLU A 304 15.87 -12.33 -21.45
CA GLU A 304 15.25 -13.25 -20.47
C GLU A 304 16.28 -14.13 -19.73
N GLU A 305 17.47 -14.32 -20.31
CA GLU A 305 18.56 -15.06 -19.65
C GLU A 305 19.39 -14.20 -18.69
N MET A 306 19.36 -12.88 -18.86
CA MET A 306 20.20 -11.95 -18.10
C MET A 306 19.42 -11.23 -16.99
N VAL A 307 18.15 -10.91 -17.22
CA VAL A 307 17.32 -10.07 -16.33
C VAL A 307 15.87 -10.54 -16.30
N GLY A 308 15.13 -10.09 -15.29
CA GLY A 308 13.71 -10.39 -15.12
C GLY A 308 12.81 -9.58 -16.04
N ALA A 309 11.50 -9.68 -15.80
CA ALA A 309 10.49 -9.06 -16.64
C ALA A 309 10.43 -7.54 -16.48
N LYS A 310 10.67 -6.99 -15.28
CA LYS A 310 10.65 -5.53 -15.04
C LYS A 310 11.66 -4.81 -15.93
N SER A 311 12.92 -5.27 -15.93
CA SER A 311 13.97 -4.69 -16.77
C SER A 311 13.60 -4.76 -18.26
N ARG A 312 13.12 -5.92 -18.73
CA ARG A 312 12.75 -6.13 -20.13
C ARG A 312 11.59 -5.23 -20.56
N ASN A 313 10.58 -5.09 -19.72
CA ASN A 313 9.41 -4.26 -20.00
C ASN A 313 9.79 -2.78 -20.09
N VAL A 314 10.64 -2.29 -19.17
CA VAL A 314 11.16 -0.91 -19.20
C VAL A 314 12.00 -0.67 -20.47
N ALA A 315 12.89 -1.61 -20.83
CA ALA A 315 13.67 -1.50 -22.06
C ALA A 315 12.80 -1.51 -23.32
N TYR A 316 11.71 -2.29 -23.33
CA TYR A 316 10.79 -2.35 -24.46
C TYR A 316 10.03 -1.02 -24.69
N LEU A 317 9.70 -0.28 -23.62
CA LEU A 317 9.04 1.03 -23.70
C LEU A 317 9.94 2.11 -24.32
N LYS A 318 11.26 2.01 -24.13
CA LYS A 318 12.24 3.02 -24.55
C LYS A 318 12.16 3.27 -26.06
N GLY A 319 11.79 4.48 -26.45
CA GLY A 319 11.64 4.89 -27.85
C GLY A 319 10.36 4.42 -28.54
N LYS A 320 9.44 3.75 -27.83
CA LYS A 320 8.14 3.30 -28.35
C LYS A 320 6.94 4.00 -27.73
N VAL A 321 7.08 4.56 -26.54
CA VAL A 321 6.05 5.41 -25.92
C VAL A 321 5.99 6.79 -26.60
N PRO A 322 4.85 7.51 -26.50
CA PRO A 322 4.75 8.87 -27.00
C PRO A 322 5.87 9.78 -26.47
N SER A 323 6.33 10.75 -27.28
CA SER A 323 7.48 11.60 -26.96
C SER A 323 7.34 12.48 -25.71
N TRP A 324 6.10 12.67 -25.22
CA TRP A 324 5.81 13.39 -23.98
C TRP A 324 5.86 12.49 -22.73
N VAL A 325 5.99 11.18 -22.90
CA VAL A 325 6.17 10.19 -21.84
C VAL A 325 7.65 9.87 -21.70
N GLY A 326 8.23 10.19 -20.56
CA GLY A 326 9.60 9.80 -20.21
C GLY A 326 9.67 8.34 -19.76
N VAL A 327 10.81 7.71 -20.00
CA VAL A 327 11.19 6.42 -19.38
C VAL A 327 12.56 6.64 -18.74
N PRO A 328 12.71 6.42 -17.42
CA PRO A 328 13.99 6.66 -16.77
C PRO A 328 15.11 5.78 -17.31
N THR A 329 16.32 6.33 -17.37
CA THR A 329 17.53 5.60 -17.74
C THR A 329 17.77 4.44 -16.77
N SER A 330 18.17 3.30 -17.31
CA SER A 330 18.42 2.09 -16.53
C SER A 330 19.62 1.29 -17.02
N VAL A 331 20.27 0.63 -16.05
CA VAL A 331 21.24 -0.46 -16.24
C VAL A 331 20.84 -1.61 -15.32
N ALA A 332 21.45 -2.78 -15.48
CA ALA A 332 21.16 -3.90 -14.58
C ALA A 332 22.42 -4.64 -14.14
N ILE A 333 22.35 -5.19 -12.93
CA ILE A 333 23.21 -6.26 -12.44
C ILE A 333 22.50 -7.58 -12.76
N PRO A 334 23.01 -8.41 -13.69
CA PRO A 334 22.25 -9.53 -14.22
C PRO A 334 22.18 -10.72 -13.26
N PHE A 335 21.33 -11.69 -13.60
CA PHE A 335 21.20 -12.95 -12.89
C PHE A 335 22.55 -13.68 -12.69
N GLY A 336 22.63 -14.43 -11.59
CA GLY A 336 23.84 -15.17 -11.21
C GLY A 336 24.94 -14.31 -10.59
N THR A 337 24.82 -12.97 -10.63
CA THR A 337 25.82 -12.08 -10.05
C THR A 337 25.89 -12.22 -8.53
N PHE A 338 24.75 -12.31 -7.84
CA PHE A 338 24.72 -12.55 -6.40
C PHE A 338 25.48 -13.84 -6.03
N GLU A 339 25.17 -14.95 -6.70
CA GLU A 339 25.84 -16.23 -6.48
C GLU A 339 27.34 -16.14 -6.76
N LYS A 340 27.73 -15.42 -7.82
CA LYS A 340 29.13 -15.21 -8.16
C LYS A 340 29.87 -14.41 -7.08
N VAL A 341 29.28 -13.32 -6.59
CA VAL A 341 29.82 -12.48 -5.50
C VAL A 341 29.93 -13.28 -4.20
N LEU A 342 28.91 -14.08 -3.88
CA LEU A 342 28.89 -14.93 -2.69
C LEU A 342 29.98 -16.01 -2.74
N SER A 343 30.27 -16.54 -3.93
CA SER A 343 31.31 -17.55 -4.14
C SER A 343 32.75 -17.01 -4.16
N ASP A 344 32.93 -15.69 -4.15
CA ASP A 344 34.25 -15.07 -4.13
C ASP A 344 34.95 -15.34 -2.78
N GLU A 345 36.27 -15.57 -2.80
CA GLU A 345 37.05 -15.86 -1.58
C GLU A 345 36.93 -14.74 -0.55
N ILE A 346 36.76 -13.48 -0.98
CA ILE A 346 36.55 -12.34 -0.06
C ILE A 346 35.26 -12.47 0.77
N ASN A 347 34.29 -13.27 0.32
CA ASN A 347 32.97 -13.45 0.95
C ASN A 347 32.76 -14.85 1.54
N LYS A 348 33.84 -15.64 1.69
CA LYS A 348 33.78 -17.04 2.14
C LYS A 348 33.05 -17.25 3.47
N GLU A 349 33.28 -16.37 4.44
CA GLU A 349 32.63 -16.43 5.76
C GLU A 349 31.12 -16.19 5.67
N VAL A 350 30.72 -15.22 4.84
CA VAL A 350 29.31 -14.91 4.55
C VAL A 350 28.63 -16.11 3.90
N ALA A 351 29.28 -16.74 2.91
CA ALA A 351 28.76 -17.92 2.22
C ALA A 351 28.56 -19.12 3.16
N GLN A 352 29.53 -19.40 4.03
CA GLN A 352 29.44 -20.48 5.02
C GLN A 352 28.29 -20.24 6.01
N THR A 353 28.13 -19.00 6.48
CA THR A 353 27.06 -18.63 7.41
C THR A 353 25.69 -18.77 6.75
N ILE A 354 25.50 -18.28 5.52
CA ILE A 354 24.24 -18.44 4.78
C ILE A 354 23.93 -19.93 4.57
N GLN A 355 24.92 -20.76 4.23
CA GLN A 355 24.70 -22.20 4.04
C GLN A 355 24.23 -22.90 5.33
N MET A 356 24.80 -22.51 6.49
CA MET A 356 24.37 -23.02 7.79
C MET A 356 22.91 -22.60 8.10
N LEU A 357 22.58 -21.33 7.87
CA LEU A 357 21.23 -20.79 8.11
C LEU A 357 20.18 -21.40 7.18
N LYS A 358 20.53 -21.67 5.91
CA LYS A 358 19.66 -22.45 5.00
C LYS A 358 19.38 -23.86 5.53
N GLY A 359 20.34 -24.48 6.22
CA GLY A 359 20.15 -25.74 6.91
C GLY A 359 19.09 -25.68 8.02
N LYS A 360 19.02 -24.55 8.77
CA LYS A 360 17.96 -24.30 9.75
C LYS A 360 16.60 -24.10 9.07
N LEU A 361 16.55 -23.34 7.97
CA LEU A 361 15.31 -23.15 7.20
C LEU A 361 14.73 -24.47 6.68
N ALA A 362 15.59 -25.40 6.24
CA ALA A 362 15.15 -26.73 5.82
C ALA A 362 14.53 -27.58 6.95
N GLN A 363 14.69 -27.15 8.21
CA GLN A 363 14.06 -27.72 9.40
C GLN A 363 12.88 -26.88 9.91
N ASP A 364 12.31 -26.03 9.05
CA ASP A 364 11.18 -25.12 9.34
C ASP A 364 11.47 -24.07 10.45
N ASP A 365 12.73 -23.75 10.72
CA ASP A 365 13.11 -22.62 11.60
C ASP A 365 13.13 -21.30 10.81
N PHE A 366 11.96 -20.65 10.69
CA PHE A 366 11.82 -19.40 9.93
C PHE A 366 12.50 -18.19 10.56
N SER A 367 12.95 -18.27 11.82
CA SER A 367 13.75 -17.20 12.43
C SER A 367 15.05 -16.94 11.66
N ALA A 368 15.55 -17.98 10.98
CA ALA A 368 16.73 -17.90 10.13
C ALA A 368 16.56 -16.98 8.92
N LEU A 369 15.33 -16.66 8.47
CA LEU A 369 15.11 -15.71 7.36
C LEU A 369 15.71 -14.34 7.70
N GLY A 370 15.39 -13.80 8.88
CA GLY A 370 15.94 -12.54 9.36
C GLY A 370 17.46 -12.56 9.53
N GLU A 371 18.03 -13.69 9.99
CA GLU A 371 19.47 -13.89 10.13
C GLU A 371 20.18 -13.92 8.76
N ILE A 372 19.60 -14.58 7.75
CA ILE A 372 20.16 -14.62 6.38
C ILE A 372 20.19 -13.22 5.78
N ARG A 373 19.10 -12.47 5.88
CA ARG A 373 19.05 -11.10 5.36
C ARG A 373 20.15 -10.23 5.95
N LYS A 374 20.33 -10.26 7.28
CA LYS A 374 21.42 -9.54 7.97
C LYS A 374 22.80 -10.00 7.49
N THR A 375 22.97 -11.30 7.27
CA THR A 375 24.24 -11.89 6.82
C THR A 375 24.59 -11.43 5.39
N VAL A 376 23.61 -11.34 4.48
CA VAL A 376 23.82 -10.82 3.11
C VAL A 376 24.34 -9.38 3.12
N LEU A 377 23.99 -8.57 4.11
CA LEU A 377 24.47 -7.19 4.23
C LEU A 377 25.97 -7.09 4.52
N ASN A 378 26.64 -8.19 4.90
CA ASN A 378 28.09 -8.24 5.13
C ASN A 378 28.90 -8.54 3.86
N LEU A 379 28.26 -8.68 2.69
CA LEU A 379 28.96 -8.90 1.43
C LEU A 379 29.88 -7.72 1.08
N THR A 380 31.07 -8.06 0.58
CA THR A 380 32.04 -7.15 -0.02
C THR A 380 31.94 -7.21 -1.54
N ALA A 381 31.90 -6.04 -2.19
CA ALA A 381 31.83 -5.95 -3.64
C ALA A 381 33.17 -6.31 -4.30
N PRO A 382 33.22 -7.25 -5.25
CA PRO A 382 34.42 -7.51 -6.04
C PRO A 382 34.82 -6.29 -6.88
N THR A 383 36.10 -5.99 -7.01
CA THR A 383 36.59 -4.82 -7.76
C THR A 383 36.11 -4.80 -9.22
N GLN A 384 35.98 -5.99 -9.83
CA GLN A 384 35.47 -6.11 -11.21
C GLN A 384 34.01 -5.68 -11.33
N LEU A 385 33.16 -5.99 -10.33
CA LEU A 385 31.77 -5.56 -10.29
C LEU A 385 31.68 -4.03 -10.28
N ILE A 386 32.45 -3.40 -9.40
CA ILE A 386 32.50 -1.93 -9.26
C ILE A 386 32.89 -1.28 -10.59
N LYS A 387 33.95 -1.80 -11.23
CA LYS A 387 34.45 -1.27 -12.50
C LYS A 387 33.42 -1.40 -13.62
N GLU A 388 32.85 -2.58 -13.83
CA GLU A 388 31.87 -2.81 -14.90
C GLU A 388 30.59 -2.01 -14.68
N LEU A 389 30.09 -1.94 -13.44
CA LEU A 389 28.91 -1.13 -13.11
C LEU A 389 29.16 0.36 -13.38
N LYS A 390 30.32 0.89 -12.98
CA LYS A 390 30.72 2.27 -13.28
C LYS A 390 30.74 2.54 -14.78
N GLU A 391 31.39 1.67 -15.56
CA GLU A 391 31.47 1.81 -17.01
C GLU A 391 30.09 1.80 -17.67
N LYS A 392 29.19 0.90 -17.25
CA LYS A 392 27.83 0.81 -17.81
C LYS A 392 26.93 1.97 -17.41
N MET A 393 27.00 2.44 -16.17
CA MET A 393 26.24 3.61 -15.70
C MET A 393 26.65 4.86 -16.48
N LEU A 394 27.96 5.17 -16.50
CA LEU A 394 28.48 6.35 -17.21
C LEU A 394 28.21 6.25 -18.72
N GLY A 395 28.39 5.07 -19.32
CA GLY A 395 28.10 4.85 -20.74
C GLY A 395 26.62 5.01 -21.11
N SER A 396 25.70 4.83 -20.15
CA SER A 396 24.26 5.05 -20.32
C SER A 396 23.82 6.47 -19.97
N GLY A 397 24.75 7.33 -19.55
CA GLY A 397 24.45 8.70 -19.10
C GLY A 397 23.96 8.81 -17.65
N MET A 398 24.06 7.73 -16.86
CA MET A 398 23.70 7.74 -15.44
C MET A 398 24.88 8.21 -14.58
N PRO A 399 24.62 8.94 -13.48
CA PRO A 399 25.67 9.32 -12.55
C PRO A 399 26.24 8.09 -11.82
N TRP A 400 27.55 8.05 -11.62
CA TRP A 400 28.21 7.02 -10.81
C TRP A 400 28.31 7.49 -9.35
N PRO A 401 27.69 6.80 -8.37
CA PRO A 401 27.69 7.24 -6.97
C PRO A 401 29.09 7.40 -6.38
N GLY A 402 30.04 6.55 -6.76
CA GLY A 402 31.40 6.63 -6.22
C GLY A 402 32.20 7.87 -6.67
N ASP A 403 31.73 8.66 -7.64
CA ASP A 403 32.36 9.95 -7.97
C ASP A 403 32.06 11.02 -6.89
N GLU A 404 31.03 10.81 -6.05
CA GLU A 404 30.70 11.64 -4.89
C GLU A 404 31.48 11.22 -3.61
N GLY A 405 32.21 10.09 -3.66
CA GLY A 405 33.05 9.58 -2.56
C GLY A 405 32.67 8.18 -2.08
N ASP A 406 33.55 7.58 -1.26
CA ASP A 406 33.42 6.19 -0.81
C ASP A 406 32.12 5.93 -0.05
N GLN A 407 31.69 6.88 0.79
CA GLN A 407 30.44 6.77 1.54
C GLN A 407 29.22 6.64 0.61
N ARG A 408 29.24 7.32 -0.55
CA ARG A 408 28.15 7.23 -1.51
C ARG A 408 28.10 5.90 -2.23
N TRP A 409 29.27 5.37 -2.59
CA TRP A 409 29.35 4.01 -3.10
C TRP A 409 28.84 2.99 -2.07
N GLU A 410 29.20 3.13 -0.80
CA GLU A 410 28.71 2.22 0.25
C GLU A 410 27.19 2.24 0.41
N GLN A 411 26.54 3.40 0.21
CA GLN A 411 25.08 3.49 0.20
C GLN A 411 24.47 2.74 -1.00
N ALA A 412 25.01 2.93 -2.20
CA ALA A 412 24.59 2.17 -3.39
C ALA A 412 24.79 0.66 -3.20
N TRP A 413 25.94 0.26 -2.64
CA TRP A 413 26.24 -1.13 -2.37
C TRP A 413 25.32 -1.72 -1.29
N MET A 414 24.99 -0.95 -0.25
CA MET A 414 24.01 -1.35 0.75
C MET A 414 22.63 -1.57 0.13
N ALA A 415 22.19 -0.70 -0.80
CA ALA A 415 20.93 -0.88 -1.51
C ALA A 415 20.91 -2.16 -2.36
N ILE A 416 21.98 -2.44 -3.11
CA ILE A 416 22.14 -3.69 -3.88
C ILE A 416 22.04 -4.91 -2.96
N LYS A 417 22.74 -4.89 -1.82
CA LYS A 417 22.69 -5.99 -0.83
C LYS A 417 21.31 -6.17 -0.24
N LYS A 418 20.58 -5.09 0.05
CA LYS A 418 19.19 -5.13 0.54
C LYS A 418 18.26 -5.76 -0.51
N VAL A 419 18.40 -5.40 -1.79
CA VAL A 419 17.64 -6.05 -2.89
C VAL A 419 17.92 -7.55 -2.94
N TRP A 420 19.19 -7.98 -2.87
CA TRP A 420 19.50 -9.41 -2.82
C TRP A 420 18.99 -10.10 -1.55
N ALA A 421 19.06 -9.42 -0.41
CA ALA A 421 18.55 -9.92 0.86
C ALA A 421 17.02 -10.10 0.82
N SER A 422 16.30 -9.26 0.07
CA SER A 422 14.84 -9.33 -0.06
C SER A 422 14.35 -10.68 -0.62
N LYS A 423 15.23 -11.45 -1.26
CA LYS A 423 14.99 -12.85 -1.60
C LYS A 423 14.45 -13.64 -0.40
N TRP A 424 14.96 -13.38 0.80
CA TRP A 424 14.56 -14.03 2.05
C TRP A 424 13.58 -13.21 2.89
N ASN A 425 12.83 -12.27 2.29
CA ASN A 425 11.68 -11.70 2.98
C ASN A 425 10.67 -12.81 3.32
N GLU A 426 10.02 -12.70 4.48
CA GLU A 426 9.02 -13.68 4.91
C GLU A 426 7.92 -13.84 3.87
N ARG A 427 7.36 -12.73 3.38
CA ARG A 427 6.36 -12.72 2.30
C ARG A 427 6.86 -13.43 1.04
N ALA A 428 8.08 -13.14 0.58
CA ALA A 428 8.66 -13.80 -0.60
C ALA A 428 8.86 -15.31 -0.39
N TYR A 429 9.40 -15.70 0.77
CA TYR A 429 9.67 -17.10 1.09
C TYR A 429 8.38 -17.91 1.18
N PHE A 430 7.39 -17.43 1.95
CA PHE A 430 6.10 -18.12 2.09
C PHE A 430 5.30 -18.16 0.78
N SER A 431 5.35 -17.09 -0.02
CA SER A 431 4.73 -17.07 -1.34
C SER A 431 5.33 -18.14 -2.27
N THR A 432 6.66 -18.28 -2.32
CA THR A 432 7.31 -19.36 -3.10
C THR A 432 6.92 -20.76 -2.60
N ARG A 433 6.79 -20.96 -1.28
CA ARG A 433 6.38 -22.25 -0.71
C ARG A 433 4.95 -22.62 -1.08
N LYS A 434 4.03 -21.65 -1.07
CA LYS A 434 2.60 -21.82 -1.41
C LYS A 434 2.43 -22.40 -2.82
N VAL A 435 3.20 -21.89 -3.79
CA VAL A 435 3.20 -22.41 -5.16
C VAL A 435 4.22 -23.51 -5.43
N LYS A 436 4.84 -24.06 -4.37
CA LYS A 436 5.84 -25.14 -4.43
C LYS A 436 7.05 -24.83 -5.33
N LEU A 437 7.42 -23.55 -5.39
CA LEU A 437 8.63 -23.09 -6.05
C LEU A 437 9.84 -23.38 -5.18
N ASP A 438 10.86 -23.99 -5.78
CA ASP A 438 12.15 -24.17 -5.12
C ASP A 438 12.86 -22.82 -5.00
N HIS A 439 12.96 -22.35 -3.75
CA HIS A 439 13.60 -21.10 -3.40
C HIS A 439 15.09 -21.03 -3.82
N ASP A 440 15.77 -22.16 -3.96
CA ASP A 440 17.16 -22.22 -4.41
C ASP A 440 17.33 -21.97 -5.92
N TYR A 441 16.23 -22.00 -6.69
CA TYR A 441 16.19 -21.72 -8.13
C TYR A 441 15.77 -20.28 -8.45
N LEU A 442 15.31 -19.54 -7.44
CA LEU A 442 15.03 -18.12 -7.53
C LEU A 442 16.35 -17.36 -7.71
N SER A 443 16.46 -16.61 -8.79
CA SER A 443 17.62 -15.78 -9.13
C SER A 443 17.17 -14.32 -9.16
N MET A 444 17.95 -13.44 -8.54
CA MET A 444 17.65 -12.02 -8.41
C MET A 444 18.64 -11.21 -9.25
N ALA A 445 18.15 -10.56 -10.31
CA ALA A 445 18.84 -9.45 -10.94
C ALA A 445 18.50 -8.15 -10.19
N VAL A 446 19.28 -7.10 -10.41
CA VAL A 446 19.01 -5.77 -9.83
C VAL A 446 18.92 -4.77 -10.95
N LEU A 447 17.73 -4.19 -11.14
CA LEU A 447 17.52 -3.07 -12.04
C LEU A 447 17.94 -1.79 -11.34
N VAL A 448 18.93 -1.09 -11.90
CA VAL A 448 19.41 0.20 -11.39
C VAL A 448 18.78 1.29 -12.24
N GLN A 449 18.01 2.19 -11.63
CA GLN A 449 17.23 3.19 -12.34
C GLN A 449 17.35 4.56 -11.65
N GLU A 450 17.41 5.64 -12.43
CA GLU A 450 17.29 7.00 -11.86
C GLU A 450 15.90 7.20 -11.28
N ILE A 451 15.82 7.72 -10.04
CA ILE A 451 14.52 8.04 -9.45
C ILE A 451 13.97 9.33 -10.06
N VAL A 452 12.67 9.36 -10.32
CA VAL A 452 11.96 10.60 -10.62
C VAL A 452 11.60 11.25 -9.29
N ASN A 453 12.16 12.43 -9.00
CA ASN A 453 11.71 13.27 -7.88
C ASN A 453 10.28 13.74 -8.18
N ALA A 454 9.30 12.91 -7.83
CA ALA A 454 7.94 13.04 -8.28
C ALA A 454 7.17 14.08 -7.46
N ASP A 455 6.38 14.92 -8.14
CA ASP A 455 5.35 15.72 -7.48
C ASP A 455 4.12 14.84 -7.19
N TYR A 456 3.81 13.94 -8.13
CA TYR A 456 2.78 12.91 -7.98
C TYR A 456 3.27 11.58 -8.54
N ALA A 457 2.76 10.48 -8.01
CA ALA A 457 2.92 9.15 -8.58
C ALA A 457 1.56 8.53 -8.86
N PHE A 458 1.51 7.59 -9.80
CA PHE A 458 0.27 6.94 -10.19
C PHE A 458 0.47 5.46 -10.53
N VAL A 459 -0.61 4.71 -10.37
CA VAL A 459 -0.75 3.35 -10.90
C VAL A 459 -2.00 3.30 -11.78
N ILE A 460 -1.91 2.61 -12.92
CA ILE A 460 -2.98 2.47 -13.91
C ILE A 460 -3.26 1.00 -14.12
N HIS A 461 -4.53 0.61 -14.09
CA HIS A 461 -5.02 -0.60 -14.72
C HIS A 461 -5.82 -0.23 -15.96
N THR A 462 -5.42 -0.74 -17.13
CA THR A 462 -6.08 -0.38 -18.40
C THR A 462 -7.37 -1.14 -18.66
N THR A 463 -7.71 -2.12 -17.83
CA THR A 463 -9.06 -2.67 -17.69
C THR A 463 -9.54 -2.42 -16.27
N ASN A 464 -10.76 -1.96 -16.07
CA ASN A 464 -11.26 -1.63 -14.73
C ASN A 464 -11.20 -2.87 -13.80
N PRO A 465 -10.40 -2.84 -12.72
CA PRO A 465 -10.14 -4.02 -11.89
C PRO A 465 -11.34 -4.43 -11.02
N SER A 466 -12.31 -3.53 -10.81
CA SER A 466 -13.49 -3.81 -9.98
C SER A 466 -14.69 -4.26 -10.81
N SER A 467 -14.87 -3.70 -12.02
CA SER A 467 -16.00 -4.07 -12.90
C SER A 467 -15.64 -5.08 -13.98
N GLY A 468 -14.36 -5.22 -14.33
CA GLY A 468 -13.90 -5.99 -15.48
C GLY A 468 -14.14 -5.30 -16.84
N ASP A 469 -14.61 -4.05 -16.85
CA ASP A 469 -14.88 -3.31 -18.09
C ASP A 469 -13.57 -2.93 -18.81
N SER A 470 -13.28 -3.61 -19.92
CA SER A 470 -12.09 -3.37 -20.74
C SER A 470 -12.17 -2.09 -21.58
N SER A 471 -13.29 -1.37 -21.56
CA SER A 471 -13.43 -0.04 -22.18
C SER A 471 -13.02 1.10 -21.23
N GLU A 472 -12.73 0.77 -19.97
CA GLU A 472 -12.41 1.72 -18.91
C GLU A 472 -10.97 1.55 -18.42
N ILE A 473 -10.30 2.68 -18.21
CA ILE A 473 -9.02 2.79 -17.52
C ILE A 473 -9.31 3.26 -16.10
N TYR A 474 -8.82 2.52 -15.11
CA TYR A 474 -8.86 2.91 -13.71
C TYR A 474 -7.45 3.30 -13.27
N ALA A 475 -7.32 4.42 -12.55
CA ALA A 475 -6.03 4.83 -12.02
C ALA A 475 -6.15 5.50 -10.66
N GLU A 476 -5.07 5.37 -9.89
CA GLU A 476 -4.89 5.97 -8.58
C GLU A 476 -3.66 6.88 -8.59
N VAL A 477 -3.77 8.03 -7.93
CA VAL A 477 -2.74 9.08 -7.91
C VAL A 477 -2.47 9.52 -6.47
N VAL A 478 -1.20 9.58 -6.10
CA VAL A 478 -0.71 10.06 -4.80
C VAL A 478 0.27 11.21 -4.98
N LYS A 479 0.46 12.00 -3.92
CA LYS A 479 1.45 13.09 -3.90
C LYS A 479 2.79 12.54 -3.40
N GLY A 480 3.88 12.88 -4.09
CA GLY A 480 5.20 12.32 -3.84
C GLY A 480 5.43 10.98 -4.55
N LEU A 481 6.23 10.10 -3.94
CA LEU A 481 6.63 8.80 -4.46
C LEU A 481 5.50 7.78 -4.43
N GLY A 482 5.53 6.87 -5.41
CA GLY A 482 4.54 5.81 -5.59
C GLY A 482 4.49 4.78 -4.46
N GLU A 483 5.54 4.70 -3.63
CA GLU A 483 5.59 3.77 -2.49
C GLU A 483 4.42 3.99 -1.52
N THR A 484 3.95 5.23 -1.34
CA THR A 484 2.76 5.52 -0.51
C THR A 484 1.45 4.92 -1.04
N LEU A 485 1.40 4.64 -2.34
CA LEU A 485 0.28 3.97 -3.01
C LEU A 485 0.47 2.46 -2.98
N VAL A 486 1.60 1.97 -3.50
CA VAL A 486 1.82 0.53 -3.66
C VAL A 486 2.00 -0.20 -2.32
N GLY A 487 2.62 0.45 -1.33
CA GLY A 487 2.78 -0.04 0.04
C GLY A 487 1.57 0.17 0.94
N ALA A 488 0.43 0.61 0.40
CA ALA A 488 -0.84 0.81 1.11
C ALA A 488 -0.75 1.66 2.40
N TYR A 489 -0.02 2.78 2.36
CA TYR A 489 0.00 3.73 3.49
C TYR A 489 -1.43 4.13 3.90
N PRO A 490 -1.71 4.38 5.19
CA PRO A 490 -3.06 4.69 5.64
C PRO A 490 -3.72 5.84 4.89
N GLY A 491 -5.01 5.68 4.56
CA GLY A 491 -5.77 6.62 3.75
C GLY A 491 -5.72 6.27 2.26
N ARG A 492 -6.57 6.93 1.50
CA ARG A 492 -6.83 6.60 0.09
C ARG A 492 -6.11 7.56 -0.85
N ALA A 493 -5.64 7.04 -1.98
CA ALA A 493 -5.21 7.82 -3.11
C ALA A 493 -6.39 8.51 -3.82
N MET A 494 -6.07 9.49 -4.66
CA MET A 494 -7.06 10.05 -5.58
C MET A 494 -7.35 9.00 -6.66
N SER A 495 -8.60 8.58 -6.81
CA SER A 495 -8.98 7.57 -7.81
C SER A 495 -9.84 8.19 -8.90
N PHE A 496 -9.68 7.70 -10.13
CA PHE A 496 -10.52 8.10 -11.25
C PHE A 496 -10.69 6.97 -12.26
N VAL A 497 -11.75 7.07 -13.04
CA VAL A 497 -12.00 6.22 -14.21
C VAL A 497 -12.07 7.07 -15.47
N CYS A 498 -11.59 6.55 -16.58
CA CYS A 498 -11.65 7.22 -17.87
C CYS A 498 -12.01 6.21 -18.97
N LYS A 499 -12.91 6.58 -19.89
CA LYS A 499 -13.28 5.71 -21.00
C LYS A 499 -12.25 5.81 -22.11
N LYS A 500 -11.84 4.69 -22.69
CA LYS A 500 -10.85 4.65 -23.78
C LYS A 500 -11.29 5.42 -25.02
N ASN A 501 -12.60 5.57 -25.23
CA ASN A 501 -13.16 6.36 -26.33
C ASN A 501 -13.31 7.87 -26.01
N ASP A 502 -13.03 8.30 -24.77
CA ASP A 502 -13.12 9.69 -24.31
C ASP A 502 -12.07 9.97 -23.23
N LEU A 503 -10.79 9.87 -23.64
CA LEU A 503 -9.62 10.02 -22.76
C LEU A 503 -9.45 11.43 -22.17
N ASP A 504 -10.26 12.38 -22.62
CA ASP A 504 -10.21 13.78 -22.20
C ASP A 504 -11.26 14.09 -21.13
N SER A 505 -12.03 13.09 -20.69
CA SER A 505 -13.11 13.25 -19.70
C SER A 505 -12.96 12.28 -18.52
N PRO A 506 -11.85 12.34 -17.76
CA PRO A 506 -11.69 11.51 -16.58
C PRO A 506 -12.74 11.87 -15.51
N LYS A 507 -13.34 10.84 -14.92
CA LYS A 507 -14.31 10.95 -13.82
C LYS A 507 -13.63 10.59 -12.52
N VAL A 508 -13.45 11.59 -11.64
CA VAL A 508 -12.95 11.36 -10.28
C VAL A 508 -13.96 10.52 -9.49
N LEU A 509 -13.44 9.46 -8.85
CA LEU A 509 -14.18 8.53 -8.00
C LEU A 509 -13.91 8.78 -6.50
N GLY A 510 -12.75 9.34 -6.16
CA GLY A 510 -12.40 9.69 -4.79
C GLY A 510 -11.29 10.73 -4.71
N PHE A 511 -11.37 11.61 -3.72
CA PHE A 511 -10.28 12.53 -3.35
C PHE A 511 -9.30 11.84 -2.40
N PRO A 512 -8.02 12.26 -2.39
CA PRO A 512 -7.01 11.64 -1.56
C PRO A 512 -7.19 12.01 -0.08
N SER A 513 -6.84 11.09 0.81
CA SER A 513 -6.97 11.22 2.27
C SER A 513 -5.72 10.76 3.03
N LYS A 514 -4.66 10.36 2.32
CA LYS A 514 -3.39 9.96 2.94
C LYS A 514 -2.77 11.16 3.70
N PRO A 515 -2.43 11.02 4.99
CA PRO A 515 -1.84 12.12 5.75
C PRO A 515 -0.37 12.33 5.38
N ILE A 516 0.34 11.25 4.98
CA ILE A 516 1.78 11.26 4.70
C ILE A 516 2.05 11.02 3.22
N GLY A 517 3.00 11.78 2.67
CA GLY A 517 3.62 11.58 1.37
C GLY A 517 5.13 11.34 1.54
N LEU A 518 5.71 10.51 0.68
CA LEU A 518 7.16 10.28 0.66
C LEU A 518 7.80 11.12 -0.45
N PHE A 519 8.89 11.80 -0.13
CA PHE A 519 9.65 12.59 -1.09
C PHE A 519 11.12 12.20 -1.01
N ILE A 520 11.84 12.31 -2.12
CA ILE A 520 13.27 12.02 -2.15
C ILE A 520 13.95 12.97 -3.11
N LYS A 521 15.12 13.48 -2.73
CA LYS A 521 15.99 14.23 -3.64
C LYS A 521 16.38 13.38 -4.85
N ARG A 522 17.02 14.00 -5.85
CA ARG A 522 17.55 13.25 -7.01
C ARG A 522 18.48 12.13 -6.51
N SER A 523 18.11 10.90 -6.84
CA SER A 523 18.76 9.68 -6.34
C SER A 523 18.68 8.55 -7.39
N ILE A 524 19.14 7.37 -7.00
CA ILE A 524 19.06 6.13 -7.78
C ILE A 524 18.30 5.11 -6.94
N ILE A 525 17.43 4.34 -7.58
CA ILE A 525 16.73 3.21 -6.99
C ILE A 525 17.25 1.89 -7.55
N PHE A 526 17.43 0.92 -6.66
CA PHE A 526 17.82 -0.45 -6.99
C PHE A 526 16.58 -1.32 -6.82
N ARG A 527 16.02 -1.79 -7.92
CA ARG A 527 14.77 -2.54 -7.95
C ARG A 527 15.05 -4.03 -8.07
N SER A 528 14.31 -4.83 -7.33
CA SER A 528 14.21 -6.27 -7.55
C SER A 528 13.75 -6.57 -8.97
N ASP A 529 14.35 -7.59 -9.57
CA ASP A 529 14.02 -8.07 -10.91
C ASP A 529 14.30 -9.57 -11.00
N SER A 530 13.53 -10.36 -10.25
CA SER A 530 13.73 -11.81 -10.15
C SER A 530 13.12 -12.60 -11.31
N ASN A 531 13.59 -13.84 -11.50
CA ASN A 531 12.91 -14.82 -12.36
C ASN A 531 11.62 -15.38 -11.74
N GLY A 532 11.23 -14.89 -10.56
CA GLY A 532 10.03 -15.30 -9.82
C GLY A 532 8.88 -14.31 -9.86
N GLU A 533 9.06 -13.06 -10.31
CA GLU A 533 8.06 -12.00 -10.05
C GLU A 533 6.82 -12.01 -10.95
N ASP A 534 6.97 -12.38 -12.22
CA ASP A 534 5.91 -12.27 -13.22
C ASP A 534 5.70 -13.62 -13.93
N LEU A 535 5.61 -14.69 -13.13
CA LEU A 535 5.30 -16.04 -13.64
C LEU A 535 3.80 -16.18 -13.83
N GLU A 536 3.39 -16.82 -14.93
CA GLU A 536 1.97 -17.05 -15.23
C GLU A 536 1.32 -17.85 -14.09
N GLY A 537 0.30 -17.26 -13.44
CA GLY A 537 -0.37 -17.86 -12.28
C GLY A 537 0.31 -17.64 -10.92
N TYR A 538 1.37 -16.82 -10.84
CA TYR A 538 2.02 -16.44 -9.58
C TYR A 538 2.20 -14.91 -9.49
N ALA A 539 1.75 -14.33 -8.39
CA ALA A 539 1.75 -12.89 -8.17
C ALA A 539 2.99 -12.44 -7.38
N GLY A 540 4.02 -11.97 -8.07
CA GLY A 540 5.21 -11.44 -7.40
C GLY A 540 5.15 -9.98 -6.95
N ALA A 541 4.00 -9.31 -7.14
CA ALA A 541 3.85 -7.89 -6.82
C ALA A 541 4.19 -7.61 -5.35
N GLY A 542 5.16 -6.73 -5.12
CA GLY A 542 5.62 -6.33 -3.79
C GLY A 542 6.38 -7.40 -2.99
N LEU A 543 6.66 -8.60 -3.52
CA LEU A 543 7.34 -9.63 -2.74
C LEU A 543 8.80 -9.28 -2.39
N TYR A 544 9.49 -8.62 -3.32
CA TYR A 544 10.90 -8.29 -3.24
C TYR A 544 11.10 -6.79 -3.24
N ASP A 545 12.11 -6.32 -2.52
CA ASP A 545 12.27 -4.90 -2.20
C ASP A 545 12.84 -4.11 -3.39
N SER A 546 12.35 -2.89 -3.56
CA SER A 546 13.03 -1.84 -4.32
C SER A 546 13.59 -0.84 -3.33
N VAL A 547 14.89 -0.57 -3.40
CA VAL A 547 15.61 0.15 -2.35
C VAL A 547 16.25 1.39 -2.95
N PRO A 548 15.78 2.60 -2.58
CA PRO A 548 16.46 3.82 -2.97
C PRO A 548 17.80 3.95 -2.24
N MET A 549 18.73 4.67 -2.87
CA MET A 549 20.05 4.93 -2.29
C MET A 549 19.99 5.96 -1.16
N ASP A 550 19.10 6.95 -1.27
CA ASP A 550 18.81 7.91 -0.20
C ASP A 550 17.53 7.54 0.53
N GLU A 551 17.46 7.93 1.79
CA GLU A 551 16.24 7.81 2.58
C GLU A 551 15.20 8.82 2.09
N GLU A 552 13.94 8.41 2.16
CA GLU A 552 12.78 9.23 1.87
C GLU A 552 12.44 10.15 3.04
N ASP A 553 12.10 11.39 2.72
CA ASP A 553 11.51 12.35 3.64
C ASP A 553 10.00 12.10 3.75
N GLU A 554 9.52 11.78 4.95
CA GLU A 554 8.08 11.75 5.25
C GLU A 554 7.55 13.17 5.46
N VAL A 555 6.51 13.53 4.71
CA VAL A 555 5.91 14.87 4.77
C VAL A 555 4.42 14.77 5.03
N ILE A 556 3.93 15.53 6.01
CA ILE A 556 2.50 15.70 6.25
C ILE A 556 1.91 16.55 5.12
N LEU A 557 0.92 16.02 4.41
CA LEU A 557 0.45 16.59 3.15
C LEU A 557 -0.62 17.66 3.35
N ASP A 558 -0.45 18.87 2.83
CA ASP A 558 -1.57 19.82 2.68
C ASP A 558 -2.24 19.66 1.31
N TYR A 559 -3.43 19.03 1.27
CA TYR A 559 -4.22 18.92 0.04
C TYR A 559 -5.04 20.18 -0.28
N THR A 560 -5.20 21.10 0.68
CA THR A 560 -6.03 22.31 0.51
C THR A 560 -5.34 23.38 -0.34
N THR A 561 -4.04 23.21 -0.59
CA THR A 561 -3.24 24.06 -1.47
C THR A 561 -2.73 23.31 -2.69
N ASP A 562 -3.10 22.04 -2.84
CA ASP A 562 -2.61 21.18 -3.89
C ASP A 562 -3.33 21.46 -5.23
N PRO A 563 -2.61 21.79 -6.33
CA PRO A 563 -3.23 22.05 -7.62
C PRO A 563 -4.03 20.87 -8.19
N LEU A 564 -3.65 19.63 -7.92
CA LEU A 564 -4.40 18.44 -8.37
C LEU A 564 -5.82 18.41 -7.75
N ILE A 565 -6.00 19.09 -6.63
CA ILE A 565 -7.24 19.12 -5.85
C ILE A 565 -8.01 20.43 -6.08
N THR A 566 -7.30 21.55 -6.12
CA THR A 566 -7.88 22.90 -6.11
C THR A 566 -8.06 23.52 -7.50
N ASP A 567 -7.32 23.06 -8.51
CA ASP A 567 -7.41 23.54 -9.88
C ASP A 567 -8.00 22.46 -10.80
N GLN A 568 -9.25 22.64 -11.20
CA GLN A 568 -9.97 21.70 -12.08
C GLN A 568 -9.31 21.57 -13.46
N GLY A 569 -8.69 22.63 -13.98
CA GLY A 569 -7.99 22.61 -15.26
C GLY A 569 -6.71 21.77 -15.18
N PHE A 570 -5.91 21.99 -14.13
CA PHE A 570 -4.72 21.18 -13.85
C PHE A 570 -5.09 19.72 -13.60
N GLN A 571 -6.10 19.46 -12.75
CA GLN A 571 -6.61 18.12 -12.48
C GLN A 571 -6.98 17.40 -13.77
N LYS A 572 -7.86 18.00 -14.59
CA LYS A 572 -8.28 17.40 -15.85
C LYS A 572 -7.09 17.10 -16.77
N SER A 573 -6.14 18.03 -16.87
CA SER A 573 -4.94 17.87 -17.70
C SER A 573 -4.07 16.67 -17.27
N ILE A 574 -3.77 16.56 -15.97
CA ILE A 574 -2.95 15.48 -15.43
C ILE A 574 -3.66 14.14 -15.55
N LEU A 575 -4.92 14.03 -15.12
CA LEU A 575 -5.65 12.75 -15.17
C LEU A 575 -5.86 12.26 -16.61
N SER A 576 -6.12 13.16 -17.56
CA SER A 576 -6.23 12.80 -18.99
C SER A 576 -4.88 12.33 -19.53
N SER A 577 -3.78 12.97 -19.13
CA SER A 577 -2.43 12.55 -19.54
C SER A 577 -2.08 11.17 -19.00
N ILE A 578 -2.43 10.86 -17.75
CA ILE A 578 -2.29 9.53 -17.16
C ILE A 578 -3.10 8.50 -17.97
N ALA A 579 -4.38 8.78 -18.26
CA ALA A 579 -5.23 7.88 -19.04
C ALA A 579 -4.69 7.63 -20.46
N ARG A 580 -4.23 8.68 -21.16
CA ARG A 580 -3.63 8.55 -22.50
C ARG A 580 -2.34 7.75 -22.48
N ALA A 581 -1.51 7.88 -21.43
CA ALA A 581 -0.31 7.07 -21.27
C ALA A 581 -0.68 5.58 -21.12
N GLY A 582 -1.63 5.27 -20.24
CA GLY A 582 -2.13 3.90 -20.06
C GLY A 582 -2.66 3.29 -21.35
N HIS A 583 -3.51 4.01 -22.09
CA HIS A 583 -4.06 3.54 -23.35
C HIS A 583 -2.96 3.27 -24.40
N ALA A 584 -2.01 4.19 -24.57
CA ALA A 584 -0.92 4.03 -25.53
C ALA A 584 -0.01 2.83 -25.19
N ILE A 585 0.21 2.55 -23.91
CA ILE A 585 1.00 1.39 -23.46
C ILE A 585 0.24 0.09 -23.70
N GLU A 586 -1.07 0.05 -23.41
CA GLU A 586 -1.91 -1.10 -23.74
C GLU A 586 -1.91 -1.39 -25.25
N GLU A 587 -2.05 -0.38 -26.12
CA GLU A 587 -1.98 -0.56 -27.57
C GLU A 587 -0.61 -1.12 -28.00
N LEU A 588 0.47 -0.68 -27.36
CA LEU A 588 1.83 -1.13 -27.65
C LEU A 588 2.07 -2.61 -27.27
N TYR A 589 1.45 -3.09 -26.20
CA TYR A 589 1.57 -4.48 -25.72
C TYR A 589 0.45 -5.40 -26.24
N GLY A 590 -0.65 -4.84 -26.76
CA GLY A 590 -1.80 -5.60 -27.27
C GLY A 590 -2.60 -6.34 -26.20
N SER A 591 -2.40 -6.03 -24.93
CA SER A 591 -3.07 -6.66 -23.78
C SER A 591 -3.20 -5.68 -22.62
N PRO A 592 -4.18 -5.84 -21.71
CA PRO A 592 -4.33 -5.00 -20.54
C PRO A 592 -3.04 -4.88 -19.71
N GLN A 593 -2.76 -3.70 -19.17
CA GLN A 593 -1.51 -3.40 -18.46
C GLN A 593 -1.77 -2.82 -17.07
N ASP A 594 -0.90 -3.22 -16.14
CA ASP A 594 -0.64 -2.56 -14.86
C ASP A 594 0.62 -1.68 -15.03
N VAL A 595 0.44 -0.36 -14.96
CA VAL A 595 1.47 0.64 -15.24
C VAL A 595 1.72 1.49 -14.01
N GLU A 596 2.97 1.55 -13.57
CA GLU A 596 3.42 2.46 -12.52
C GLU A 596 4.16 3.65 -13.15
N GLY A 597 3.90 4.86 -12.65
CA GLY A 597 4.56 6.06 -13.16
C GLY A 597 4.58 7.23 -12.20
N ALA A 598 5.20 8.32 -12.66
CA ALA A 598 5.42 9.54 -11.91
C ALA A 598 5.15 10.77 -12.76
N VAL A 599 4.77 11.87 -12.12
CA VAL A 599 4.60 13.19 -12.70
C VAL A 599 5.58 14.14 -12.02
N LYS A 600 6.38 14.84 -12.81
CA LYS A 600 7.25 15.92 -12.36
C LYS A 600 7.09 17.13 -13.25
N GLU A 601 6.68 18.27 -12.68
CA GLU A 601 6.46 19.53 -13.38
C GLU A 601 5.53 19.36 -14.60
N GLY A 602 4.48 18.54 -14.42
CA GLY A 602 3.50 18.21 -15.48
C GLY A 602 4.00 17.23 -16.55
N LYS A 603 5.26 16.78 -16.51
CA LYS A 603 5.80 15.74 -17.39
C LYS A 603 5.60 14.37 -16.76
N LEU A 604 5.15 13.42 -17.58
CA LEU A 604 4.83 12.06 -17.15
C LEU A 604 5.99 11.13 -17.44
N PHE A 605 6.29 10.24 -16.51
CA PHE A 605 7.31 9.20 -16.61
C PHE A 605 6.69 7.85 -16.31
N VAL A 606 6.97 6.83 -17.12
CA VAL A 606 6.60 5.45 -16.83
C VAL A 606 7.82 4.76 -16.25
N VAL A 607 7.69 4.23 -15.04
CA VAL A 607 8.80 3.62 -14.31
C VAL A 607 8.74 2.09 -14.38
N GLN A 608 7.55 1.52 -14.57
CA GLN A 608 7.32 0.08 -14.71
C GLN A 608 6.02 -0.19 -15.47
N THR A 609 5.97 -1.32 -16.17
CA THR A 609 4.73 -1.87 -16.73
C THR A 609 4.79 -3.39 -16.66
N ARG A 610 3.64 -4.03 -16.51
CA ARG A 610 3.46 -5.48 -16.62
C ARG A 610 2.05 -5.81 -17.12
N PRO A 611 1.82 -7.01 -17.68
CA PRO A 611 0.47 -7.45 -18.01
C PRO A 611 -0.45 -7.38 -16.77
N GLN A 612 -1.65 -6.83 -16.96
CA GLN A 612 -2.71 -6.90 -15.96
C GLN A 612 -3.32 -8.31 -16.01
N MET A 613 -3.33 -8.99 -14.87
CA MET A 613 -3.82 -10.38 -14.73
C MET A 613 -5.32 -10.45 -14.44
#